data_AF-F7ZI69-F1
#
_entry.id   AF-F7ZI69-F1
#
_cell.length_a   1.000
_cell.length_b   1.000
_cell.length_c   1.000
_cell.angle_alpha   90.00
_cell.angle_beta   90.00
_cell.angle_gamma   90.00
#
_symmetry.space_group_name_H-M   'P 1'
#
loop_
_entity.id
_entity.type
_entity.pdbx_description
1 polymer ?
#
loop_
_entity_poly.entity_id
_entity_poly.type
_entity_poly.pdbx_seq_one_letter_code
_entity_poly.pdbx_strand_id
1 'polypeptide(L)'
;MPFLKTLFCGFVVSVCLTTLALSEGLPVVDGSTRSDWTAVGAVIAQGTEGGSSCSGTLVAPDLIITAAHCTTQKEGLLDSLRFFAGQDGTRFVASSGSSDIIRHPDWADATGSDKYRFDVAVVRLSRPISRDVVSPVLLVPAQRRLPQEAVFLGYQNDTGPRLHGRFDCALYPLTTQGLLTSECHVIRGNSGGAVVVRLEQNWYLAGTIVARREPEGTALAAQLNDWLRGHVSAALNREAQRLAR
;
A
#
# COMPACT_ATOMS: atom_id res chain seq x y z
N MET A 1 27.59 -72.14 25.93
CA MET A 1 26.70 -72.00 24.76
C MET A 1 25.27 -71.93 25.29
N PRO A 2 24.40 -70.96 24.95
CA PRO A 2 24.47 -69.93 23.91
C PRO A 2 24.45 -68.47 24.44
N PHE A 3 24.89 -67.54 23.60
CA PHE A 3 24.82 -66.08 23.80
C PHE A 3 23.44 -65.56 23.37
N LEU A 4 22.79 -64.78 24.24
CA LEU A 4 21.54 -64.09 23.96
C LEU A 4 21.87 -62.77 23.23
N LYS A 5 21.56 -62.70 21.92
CA LYS A 5 21.66 -61.46 21.13
C LYS A 5 20.41 -60.62 21.36
N THR A 6 20.53 -59.55 22.12
CA THR A 6 19.48 -58.52 22.24
C THR A 6 19.53 -57.62 21.02
N LEU A 7 18.59 -57.79 20.10
CA LEU A 7 18.20 -56.80 19.10
C LEU A 7 16.96 -56.07 19.64
N PHE A 8 16.93 -54.74 19.58
CA PHE A 8 15.81 -53.88 19.11
C PHE A 8 16.13 -52.43 19.49
N CYS A 9 16.46 -51.60 18.51
CA CYS A 9 15.54 -50.74 17.75
C CYS A 9 15.58 -49.32 18.33
N GLY A 10 16.59 -48.56 17.90
CA GLY A 10 16.69 -47.13 18.19
C GLY A 10 15.58 -46.39 17.46
N PHE A 11 14.60 -45.90 18.21
CA PHE A 11 13.58 -45.00 17.70
C PHE A 11 14.23 -43.62 17.50
N VAL A 12 14.64 -43.30 16.27
CA VAL A 12 15.07 -41.94 15.93
C VAL A 12 13.81 -41.08 15.87
N VAL A 13 13.49 -40.41 16.97
CA VAL A 13 12.47 -39.36 16.98
C VAL A 13 13.01 -38.20 16.14
N SER A 14 12.59 -38.15 14.88
CA SER A 14 12.81 -36.98 14.03
C SER A 14 11.94 -35.85 14.56
N VAL A 15 12.52 -34.98 15.39
CA VAL A 15 11.88 -33.73 15.79
C VAL A 15 11.88 -32.84 14.55
N CYS A 16 10.75 -32.83 13.84
CA CYS A 16 10.50 -31.87 12.78
C CYS A 16 10.34 -30.50 13.46
N LEU A 17 11.43 -29.74 13.60
CA LEU A 17 11.36 -28.33 13.95
C LEU A 17 10.65 -27.63 12.82
N THR A 18 9.33 -27.48 12.93
CA THR A 18 8.58 -26.55 12.10
C THR A 18 9.07 -25.15 12.49
N THR A 19 10.00 -24.60 11.71
CA THR A 19 10.27 -23.18 11.76
C THR A 19 8.95 -22.49 11.47
N LEU A 20 8.36 -21.82 12.46
CA LEU A 20 7.32 -20.85 12.22
C LEU A 20 7.94 -19.81 11.31
N ALA A 21 7.69 -19.93 10.00
CA ALA A 21 8.05 -18.90 9.05
C ALA A 21 7.25 -17.66 9.48
N LEU A 22 7.94 -16.75 10.17
CA LEU A 22 7.38 -15.42 10.38
C LEU A 22 7.04 -14.90 8.99
N SER A 23 5.80 -14.45 8.81
CA SER A 23 5.34 -13.80 7.59
C SER A 23 6.29 -12.63 7.29
N GLU A 24 7.30 -12.87 6.46
CA GLU A 24 8.17 -11.82 5.96
C GLU A 24 7.31 -10.87 5.12
N GLY A 25 7.36 -9.57 5.42
CA GLY A 25 6.67 -8.57 4.63
C GLY A 25 7.16 -8.54 3.18
N LEU A 26 6.60 -7.64 2.37
CA LEU A 26 7.09 -7.41 1.01
C LEU A 26 8.62 -7.17 1.01
N PRO A 27 9.38 -7.74 0.06
CA PRO A 27 10.83 -7.53 -0.02
C PRO A 27 11.14 -6.10 -0.48
N VAL A 28 12.36 -5.62 -0.23
CA VAL A 28 12.83 -4.32 -0.74
C VAL A 28 12.82 -4.35 -2.28
N VAL A 29 12.28 -3.32 -2.91
CA VAL A 29 12.30 -3.19 -4.38
C VAL A 29 13.74 -2.99 -4.85
N ASP A 30 14.14 -3.73 -5.89
CA ASP A 30 15.45 -3.62 -6.51
C ASP A 30 15.78 -2.17 -6.87
N GLY A 31 16.99 -1.73 -6.54
CA GLY A 31 17.46 -0.38 -6.83
C GLY A 31 17.50 -0.06 -8.31
N SER A 32 17.62 -1.07 -9.19
CA SER A 32 17.60 -0.87 -10.64
C SER A 32 16.24 -0.44 -11.21
N THR A 33 15.14 -0.79 -10.53
CA THR A 33 13.75 -0.52 -10.99
C THR A 33 12.98 0.41 -10.06
N ARG A 34 13.55 0.78 -8.90
CA ARG A 34 12.89 1.62 -7.90
C ARG A 34 12.43 2.99 -8.45
N SER A 35 13.18 3.56 -9.41
CA SER A 35 12.83 4.83 -10.06
C SER A 35 11.47 4.81 -10.76
N ASP A 36 11.03 3.63 -11.20
CA ASP A 36 9.77 3.44 -11.92
C ASP A 36 8.55 3.57 -11.00
N TRP A 37 8.76 3.50 -9.67
CA TRP A 37 7.72 3.43 -8.66
C TRP A 37 7.74 4.63 -7.69
N THR A 38 8.37 5.73 -8.10
CA THR A 38 8.53 6.95 -7.28
C THR A 38 7.21 7.60 -6.86
N ALA A 39 6.12 7.32 -7.58
CA ALA A 39 4.76 7.76 -7.23
C ALA A 39 4.19 7.07 -5.98
N VAL A 40 4.73 5.92 -5.58
CA VAL A 40 4.42 5.29 -4.29
C VAL A 40 5.40 5.86 -3.26
N GLY A 41 4.87 6.52 -2.24
CA GLY A 41 5.66 7.26 -1.27
C GLY A 41 5.24 7.00 0.18
N ALA A 42 6.09 7.42 1.11
CA ALA A 42 5.79 7.36 2.53
C ALA A 42 4.86 8.52 2.92
N VAL A 43 3.90 8.24 3.80
CA VAL A 43 3.00 9.22 4.42
C VAL A 43 3.34 9.25 5.91
N ILE A 44 3.83 10.40 6.37
CA ILE A 44 4.35 10.56 7.73
C ILE A 44 3.68 11.78 8.36
N ALA A 45 3.09 11.62 9.54
CA ALA A 45 2.65 12.73 10.38
C ALA A 45 3.77 13.08 11.38
N GLN A 46 4.24 14.33 11.37
CA GLN A 46 5.27 14.80 12.30
C GLN A 46 4.74 14.81 13.75
N GLY A 47 5.59 14.49 14.73
CA GLY A 47 5.24 14.41 16.16
C GLY A 47 5.20 12.99 16.72
N THR A 48 5.33 11.96 15.89
CA THR A 48 5.50 10.58 16.34
C THR A 48 7.00 10.25 16.44
N GLU A 49 7.59 10.32 17.64
CA GLU A 49 8.90 9.71 17.90
C GLU A 49 8.79 8.19 17.66
N GLY A 50 9.64 7.63 16.79
CA GLY A 50 9.49 6.25 16.31
C GLY A 50 8.37 6.05 15.28
N GLY A 51 7.99 7.12 14.57
CA GLY A 51 6.75 7.24 13.81
C GLY A 51 6.36 6.08 12.93
N SER A 52 5.15 5.57 13.17
CA SER A 52 4.48 4.69 12.22
C SER A 52 4.25 5.46 10.92
N SER A 53 5.07 5.18 9.92
CA SER A 53 4.81 5.60 8.56
C SER A 53 3.64 4.79 8.00
N CYS A 54 2.83 5.44 7.17
CA CYS A 54 1.98 4.77 6.20
C CYS A 54 2.60 4.96 4.80
N SER A 55 1.91 4.45 3.80
CA SER A 55 2.20 4.66 2.40
C SER A 55 1.09 5.47 1.74
N GLY A 56 1.36 5.99 0.54
CA GLY A 56 0.39 6.68 -0.30
C GLY A 56 0.81 6.61 -1.76
N THR A 57 -0.14 6.82 -2.66
CA THR A 57 0.10 6.82 -4.10
C THR A 57 -0.28 8.16 -4.71
N LEU A 58 0.66 8.81 -5.40
CA LEU A 58 0.41 10.01 -6.19
C LEU A 58 -0.40 9.66 -7.44
N VAL A 59 -1.60 10.23 -7.56
CA VAL A 59 -2.55 9.96 -8.67
C VAL A 59 -2.91 11.20 -9.47
N ALA A 60 -2.57 12.38 -8.96
CA ALA A 60 -2.48 13.65 -9.69
C ALA A 60 -1.39 14.52 -9.03
N PRO A 61 -0.86 15.56 -9.69
CA PRO A 61 0.23 16.37 -9.13
C PRO A 61 -0.01 16.92 -7.73
N ASP A 62 -1.26 17.21 -7.36
CA ASP A 62 -1.63 17.72 -6.04
C ASP A 62 -2.48 16.74 -5.21
N LEU A 63 -2.53 15.45 -5.57
CA LEU A 63 -3.43 14.49 -4.92
C LEU A 63 -2.78 13.11 -4.75
N ILE A 64 -2.80 12.62 -3.51
CA ILE A 64 -2.47 11.23 -3.19
C ILE A 64 -3.71 10.46 -2.70
N ILE A 65 -3.73 9.15 -2.94
CA ILE A 65 -4.64 8.19 -2.28
C ILE A 65 -3.86 7.49 -1.16
N THR A 66 -4.50 7.30 -0.01
CA THR A 66 -3.99 6.53 1.14
C THR A 66 -5.15 5.88 1.89
N ALA A 67 -4.86 5.15 2.97
CA ALA A 67 -5.89 4.56 3.83
C ALA A 67 -6.46 5.61 4.79
N ALA A 68 -7.75 5.55 5.09
CA ALA A 68 -8.37 6.51 6.00
C ALA A 68 -7.83 6.39 7.42
N HIS A 69 -7.55 5.19 7.91
CA HIS A 69 -6.97 4.97 9.23
C HIS A 69 -5.59 5.62 9.41
N CYS A 70 -4.84 5.86 8.32
CA CYS A 70 -3.56 6.59 8.35
C CYS A 70 -3.74 8.08 8.67
N THR A 71 -4.97 8.59 8.62
CA THR A 71 -5.31 10.01 8.79
C THR A 71 -6.08 10.28 10.08
N THR A 72 -5.85 9.48 11.13
CA THR A 72 -6.65 9.50 12.36
C THR A 72 -6.05 10.28 13.52
N GLN A 73 -4.82 10.79 13.39
CA GLN A 73 -4.25 11.65 14.43
C GLN A 73 -5.08 12.94 14.52
N LYS A 74 -5.42 13.35 15.75
CA LYS A 74 -6.50 14.34 15.96
C LYS A 74 -6.03 15.79 15.92
N GLU A 75 -4.88 16.10 16.49
CA GLU A 75 -4.42 17.47 16.62
C GLU A 75 -3.25 17.74 15.67
N GLY A 76 -3.34 18.82 14.90
CA GLY A 76 -2.27 19.25 14.00
C GLY A 76 -1.98 18.32 12.82
N LEU A 77 -2.75 17.25 12.60
CA LEU A 77 -2.49 16.27 11.53
C LEU A 77 -2.38 16.93 10.16
N LEU A 78 -3.24 17.90 9.86
CA LEU A 78 -3.22 18.59 8.57
C LEU A 78 -1.89 19.33 8.34
N ASP A 79 -1.32 19.91 9.38
CA ASP A 79 -0.07 20.67 9.30
C ASP A 79 1.16 19.76 9.41
N SER A 80 1.02 18.59 10.05
CA SER A 80 2.11 17.66 10.31
C SER A 80 2.25 16.56 9.25
N LEU A 81 1.20 16.25 8.48
CA LEU A 81 1.23 15.19 7.48
C LEU A 81 2.04 15.63 6.25
N ARG A 82 2.97 14.76 5.86
CA ARG A 82 3.86 14.95 4.72
C ARG A 82 3.94 13.68 3.88
N PHE A 83 3.94 13.87 2.57
CA PHE A 83 4.18 12.83 1.58
C PHE A 83 5.62 12.90 1.09
N PHE A 84 6.31 11.76 1.03
CA PHE A 84 7.68 11.61 0.52
C PHE A 84 7.69 10.61 -0.63
N ALA A 85 7.73 11.13 -1.86
CA ALA A 85 7.77 10.34 -3.08
C ALA A 85 9.18 9.77 -3.30
N GLY A 86 9.26 8.46 -3.61
CA GLY A 86 10.53 7.78 -3.90
C GLY A 86 11.57 7.89 -2.78
N GLN A 87 11.13 7.81 -1.51
CA GLN A 87 12.03 7.86 -0.36
C GLN A 87 12.91 6.59 -0.27
N ASP A 88 14.21 6.80 -0.05
CA ASP A 88 15.22 5.78 0.22
C ASP A 88 16.22 6.30 1.26
N GLY A 89 16.11 5.81 2.49
CA GLY A 89 16.85 6.34 3.63
C GLY A 89 16.44 7.79 3.91
N THR A 90 17.43 8.68 3.94
CA THR A 90 17.23 10.12 4.16
C THR A 90 16.93 10.88 2.87
N ARG A 91 17.01 10.24 1.71
CA ARG A 91 16.78 10.86 0.40
C ARG A 91 15.35 10.60 -0.06
N PHE A 92 14.81 11.52 -0.84
CA PHE A 92 13.51 11.41 -1.50
C PHE A 92 13.55 12.19 -2.82
N VAL A 93 12.72 11.79 -3.79
CA VAL A 93 12.63 12.46 -5.10
C VAL A 93 11.85 13.77 -4.98
N ALA A 94 10.74 13.75 -4.25
CA ALA A 94 9.95 14.92 -3.96
C ALA A 94 9.26 14.78 -2.60
N SER A 95 8.95 15.90 -1.95
CA SER A 95 8.07 15.89 -0.78
C SER A 95 7.12 17.08 -0.78
N SER A 96 5.96 16.88 -0.18
CA SER A 96 4.94 17.93 -0.04
C SER A 96 4.12 17.71 1.22
N GLY A 97 3.72 18.80 1.88
CA GLY A 97 2.81 18.72 3.02
C GLY A 97 1.36 18.55 2.56
N SER A 98 0.43 18.41 3.49
CA SER A 98 -1.00 18.47 3.20
C SER A 98 -1.56 19.89 3.22
N SER A 99 -2.65 20.08 2.47
CA SER A 99 -3.53 21.26 2.51
C SER A 99 -4.99 20.87 2.76
N ASP A 100 -5.34 19.61 2.51
CA ASP A 100 -6.63 19.04 2.84
C ASP A 100 -6.51 17.52 3.04
N ILE A 101 -7.35 16.94 3.89
CA ILE A 101 -7.44 15.51 4.16
C ILE A 101 -8.92 15.13 4.15
N ILE A 102 -9.31 14.34 3.16
CA ILE A 102 -10.71 13.97 2.94
C ILE A 102 -10.80 12.45 3.03
N ARG A 103 -11.54 11.96 4.02
CA ARG A 103 -11.86 10.54 4.20
C ARG A 103 -13.14 10.19 3.48
N HIS A 104 -13.31 8.92 3.11
CA HIS A 104 -14.58 8.44 2.58
C HIS A 104 -15.71 8.77 3.59
N PRO A 105 -16.86 9.31 3.14
CA PRO A 105 -17.94 9.75 4.05
C PRO A 105 -18.46 8.61 4.93
N ASP A 106 -18.59 7.42 4.37
CA ASP A 106 -19.12 6.25 5.09
C ASP A 106 -18.10 5.59 6.02
N TRP A 107 -16.83 6.00 6.03
CA TRP A 107 -15.76 5.31 6.76
C TRP A 107 -16.01 5.25 8.28
N ALA A 108 -16.51 6.34 8.87
CA ALA A 108 -16.62 6.48 10.31
C ALA A 108 -17.67 5.52 10.92
N ASP A 109 -18.75 5.26 10.18
CA ASP A 109 -19.89 4.45 10.63
C ASP A 109 -19.89 3.04 10.02
N ALA A 110 -18.87 2.72 9.21
CA ALA A 110 -18.77 1.45 8.51
C ALA A 110 -18.55 0.27 9.46
N THR A 111 -19.25 -0.84 9.20
CA THR A 111 -19.13 -2.09 9.98
C THR A 111 -18.89 -3.29 9.06
N GLY A 112 -18.59 -4.46 9.63
CA GLY A 112 -18.38 -5.69 8.85
C GLY A 112 -17.24 -5.56 7.84
N SER A 113 -17.50 -5.95 6.58
CA SER A 113 -16.56 -5.77 5.46
C SER A 113 -16.40 -4.31 5.02
N ASP A 114 -17.41 -3.49 5.30
CA ASP A 114 -17.51 -2.13 4.76
C ASP A 114 -16.46 -1.22 5.39
N LYS A 115 -16.05 -1.54 6.62
CA LYS A 115 -14.96 -0.86 7.32
C LYS A 115 -13.64 -0.92 6.56
N TYR A 116 -13.46 -1.88 5.65
CA TYR A 116 -12.26 -1.99 4.82
C TYR A 116 -12.45 -1.31 3.47
N ARG A 117 -13.61 -1.50 2.81
CA ARG A 117 -13.84 -0.92 1.48
C ARG A 117 -13.92 0.62 1.52
N PHE A 118 -14.35 1.16 2.65
CA PHE A 118 -14.41 2.60 2.91
C PHE A 118 -13.19 3.13 3.65
N ASP A 119 -12.18 2.30 3.95
CA ASP A 119 -10.93 2.73 4.59
C ASP A 119 -9.98 3.44 3.62
N VAL A 120 -10.51 4.45 2.93
CA VAL A 120 -9.80 5.21 1.91
C VAL A 120 -9.91 6.69 2.18
N ALA A 121 -8.81 7.40 1.92
CA ALA A 121 -8.74 8.83 2.00
C ALA A 121 -7.96 9.39 0.80
N VAL A 122 -8.27 10.63 0.46
CA VAL A 122 -7.43 11.44 -0.41
C VAL A 122 -6.79 12.55 0.42
N VAL A 123 -5.53 12.84 0.12
CA VAL A 123 -4.83 13.97 0.71
C VAL A 123 -4.43 14.91 -0.41
N ARG A 124 -4.87 16.17 -0.29
CA ARG A 124 -4.46 17.22 -1.20
C ARG A 124 -3.13 17.80 -0.75
N LEU A 125 -2.14 17.77 -1.63
CA LEU A 125 -0.80 18.29 -1.35
C LEU A 125 -0.81 19.83 -1.37
N SER A 126 -0.10 20.45 -0.43
CA SER A 126 0.02 21.92 -0.34
C SER A 126 0.82 22.53 -1.47
N ARG A 127 1.75 21.75 -2.04
CA ARG A 127 2.46 22.09 -3.28
C ARG A 127 2.34 20.93 -4.27
N PRO A 128 1.91 21.18 -5.52
CA PRO A 128 1.90 20.14 -6.55
C PRO A 128 3.31 19.62 -6.83
N ILE A 129 3.45 18.32 -7.05
CA ILE A 129 4.67 17.68 -7.53
C ILE A 129 4.61 17.64 -9.06
N SER A 130 5.63 18.17 -9.74
CA SER A 130 5.68 18.17 -11.21
C SER A 130 5.67 16.74 -11.77
N ARG A 131 4.94 16.53 -12.87
CA ARG A 131 4.88 15.25 -13.59
C ARG A 131 6.24 14.80 -14.12
N ASP A 132 7.13 15.75 -14.42
CA ASP A 132 8.49 15.47 -14.90
C ASP A 132 9.41 14.97 -13.77
N VAL A 133 9.03 15.21 -12.52
CA VAL A 133 9.78 14.78 -11.33
C VAL A 133 9.22 13.46 -10.80
N VAL A 134 7.89 13.35 -10.69
CA VAL A 134 7.18 12.12 -10.33
C VAL A 134 5.93 12.01 -11.18
N SER A 135 5.87 10.99 -12.05
CA SER A 135 4.70 10.73 -12.88
C SER A 135 3.58 10.10 -12.03
N PRO A 136 2.38 10.71 -11.92
CA PRO A 136 1.28 10.12 -11.16
C PRO A 136 0.80 8.79 -11.76
N VAL A 137 0.39 7.86 -10.90
CA VAL A 137 -0.15 6.55 -11.33
C VAL A 137 -1.55 6.73 -11.91
N LEU A 138 -1.79 6.14 -13.08
CA LEU A 138 -3.11 6.13 -13.70
C LEU A 138 -4.08 5.22 -12.94
N LEU A 139 -5.35 5.58 -12.87
CA LEU A 139 -6.37 4.70 -12.29
C LEU A 139 -6.82 3.65 -13.30
N VAL A 140 -7.04 2.42 -12.85
CA VAL A 140 -7.66 1.38 -13.69
C VAL A 140 -9.03 1.87 -14.17
N PRO A 141 -9.42 1.70 -15.45
CA PRO A 141 -10.75 2.13 -15.92
C PRO A 141 -11.88 1.41 -15.16
N ALA A 142 -13.00 2.10 -14.87
CA ALA A 142 -14.04 1.62 -13.96
C ALA A 142 -14.66 0.27 -14.36
N GLN A 143 -14.87 0.04 -15.65
CA GLN A 143 -15.50 -1.18 -16.18
C GLN A 143 -14.47 -2.26 -16.57
N ARG A 144 -13.19 -2.06 -16.24
CA ARG A 144 -12.15 -2.99 -16.66
C ARG A 144 -12.04 -4.15 -15.67
N ARG A 145 -12.10 -5.36 -16.20
CA ARG A 145 -11.78 -6.57 -15.43
C ARG A 145 -10.30 -6.56 -15.02
N LEU A 146 -10.05 -6.78 -13.74
CA LEU A 146 -8.69 -6.89 -13.20
C LEU A 146 -8.04 -8.22 -13.63
N PRO A 147 -6.73 -8.25 -13.88
CA PRO A 147 -5.97 -9.48 -14.06
C PRO A 147 -5.89 -10.28 -12.75
N GLN A 148 -5.38 -11.51 -12.85
CA GLN A 148 -5.17 -12.40 -11.69
C GLN A 148 -3.84 -12.16 -10.97
N GLU A 149 -3.00 -11.29 -11.49
CA GLU A 149 -1.72 -10.92 -10.88
C GLU A 149 -1.65 -9.40 -10.69
N ALA A 150 -1.02 -8.99 -9.59
CA ALA A 150 -0.81 -7.60 -9.25
C ALA A 150 0.57 -7.40 -8.62
N VAL A 151 0.97 -6.14 -8.58
CA VAL A 151 2.12 -5.66 -7.84
C VAL A 151 1.60 -4.98 -6.58
N PHE A 152 2.16 -5.34 -5.43
CA PHE A 152 1.89 -4.69 -4.14
C PHE A 152 3.10 -3.88 -3.75
N LEU A 153 2.92 -2.59 -3.44
CA LEU A 153 3.99 -1.66 -3.11
C LEU A 153 3.67 -0.85 -1.86
N GLY A 154 4.67 -0.63 -1.00
CA GLY A 154 4.54 0.27 0.14
C GLY A 154 5.81 0.33 0.97
N TYR A 155 5.81 1.23 1.95
CA TYR A 155 6.84 1.37 2.97
C TYR A 155 6.54 0.47 4.16
N GLN A 156 7.55 0.13 4.96
CA GLN A 156 7.41 -0.74 6.13
C GLN A 156 8.10 -0.10 7.33
N ASN A 157 7.54 -0.28 8.53
CA ASN A 157 8.02 0.39 9.74
C ASN A 157 9.23 -0.29 10.41
N ASP A 158 9.52 -1.54 10.07
CA ASP A 158 10.55 -2.38 10.68
C ASP A 158 11.90 -2.35 9.94
N THR A 159 11.91 -1.96 8.66
CA THR A 159 13.08 -2.03 7.76
C THR A 159 13.66 -0.67 7.36
N GLY A 160 13.12 0.41 7.93
CA GLY A 160 13.50 1.79 7.59
C GLY A 160 12.83 2.31 6.30
N PRO A 161 13.07 3.58 5.93
CA PRO A 161 12.31 4.25 4.86
C PRO A 161 12.81 3.84 3.47
N ARG A 162 12.43 2.65 3.02
CA ARG A 162 12.66 2.15 1.66
C ARG A 162 11.36 1.65 1.06
N LEU A 163 11.27 1.65 -0.26
CA LEU A 163 10.14 1.05 -0.96
C LEU A 163 10.26 -0.47 -0.95
N HIS A 164 9.21 -1.15 -0.50
CA HIS A 164 9.05 -2.59 -0.56
C HIS A 164 7.97 -2.96 -1.57
N GLY A 165 8.14 -4.09 -2.24
CA GLY A 165 7.15 -4.58 -3.17
C GLY A 165 7.38 -5.99 -3.67
N ARG A 166 6.29 -6.62 -4.08
CA ARG A 166 6.28 -7.92 -4.77
C ARG A 166 5.46 -7.80 -6.04
N PHE A 167 5.93 -8.41 -7.14
CA PHE A 167 5.51 -8.11 -8.50
C PHE A 167 4.69 -9.22 -9.18
N ASP A 168 4.46 -10.30 -8.45
CA ASP A 168 3.85 -11.56 -8.89
C ASP A 168 2.77 -12.02 -7.91
N CYS A 169 2.10 -11.08 -7.25
CA CYS A 169 1.07 -11.39 -6.27
C CYS A 169 -0.20 -11.89 -6.94
N ALA A 170 -0.66 -13.10 -6.62
CA ALA A 170 -2.01 -13.52 -7.02
C ALA A 170 -3.06 -12.57 -6.43
N LEU A 171 -3.98 -12.12 -7.27
CA LEU A 171 -5.02 -11.14 -6.96
C LEU A 171 -6.40 -11.80 -7.05
N TYR A 172 -7.18 -11.69 -5.98
CA TYR A 172 -8.52 -12.24 -5.87
C TYR A 172 -9.54 -11.10 -5.63
N PRO A 173 -10.22 -10.60 -6.67
CA PRO A 173 -11.21 -9.53 -6.50
C PRO A 173 -12.49 -10.03 -5.81
N LEU A 174 -12.86 -9.40 -4.70
CA LEU A 174 -14.14 -9.57 -4.00
C LEU A 174 -15.10 -8.46 -4.44
N THR A 175 -15.49 -8.51 -5.71
CA THR A 175 -16.17 -7.40 -6.41
C THR A 175 -17.42 -6.89 -5.69
N THR A 176 -18.24 -7.79 -5.11
CA THR A 176 -19.46 -7.40 -4.37
C THR A 176 -19.17 -6.68 -3.06
N GLN A 177 -17.95 -6.79 -2.54
CA GLN A 177 -17.50 -6.14 -1.31
C GLN A 177 -16.64 -4.90 -1.59
N GLY A 178 -16.27 -4.64 -2.85
CA GLY A 178 -15.35 -3.55 -3.22
C GLY A 178 -13.93 -3.77 -2.67
N LEU A 179 -13.52 -5.02 -2.51
CA LEU A 179 -12.24 -5.41 -1.90
C LEU A 179 -11.40 -6.24 -2.85
N LEU A 180 -10.09 -6.19 -2.67
CA LEU A 180 -9.11 -7.04 -3.33
C LEU A 180 -8.33 -7.79 -2.26
N THR A 181 -8.20 -9.10 -2.38
CA THR A 181 -7.33 -9.90 -1.51
C THR A 181 -6.16 -10.46 -2.30
N SER A 182 -5.08 -10.75 -1.59
CA SER A 182 -3.90 -11.37 -2.18
C SER A 182 -3.17 -12.22 -1.15
N GLU A 183 -2.51 -13.27 -1.62
CA GLU A 183 -1.58 -14.08 -0.82
C GLU A 183 -0.29 -13.34 -0.46
N CYS A 184 -0.04 -12.16 -1.01
CA CYS A 184 1.10 -11.35 -0.63
C CYS A 184 0.97 -10.84 0.79
N HIS A 185 2.06 -10.98 1.54
CA HIS A 185 2.09 -10.59 2.95
C HIS A 185 2.46 -9.12 3.08
N VAL A 186 1.62 -8.39 3.81
CA VAL A 186 1.83 -6.96 4.09
C VAL A 186 1.86 -6.74 5.58
N ILE A 187 2.65 -5.78 6.02
CA ILE A 187 2.89 -5.48 7.43
C ILE A 187 2.62 -4.00 7.71
N ARG A 188 2.83 -3.60 8.97
CA ARG A 188 2.61 -2.23 9.41
C ARG A 188 3.47 -1.27 8.59
N GLY A 189 2.81 -0.28 8.01
CA GLY A 189 3.41 0.72 7.11
C GLY A 189 2.98 0.56 5.66
N ASN A 190 2.66 -0.66 5.23
CA ASN A 190 2.14 -0.87 3.88
C ASN A 190 0.73 -0.28 3.70
N SER A 191 0.01 0.00 4.79
CA SER A 191 -1.27 0.72 4.78
C SER A 191 -1.21 2.00 3.93
N GLY A 192 -2.17 2.19 3.04
CA GLY A 192 -2.22 3.26 2.04
C GLY A 192 -1.33 3.02 0.81
N GLY A 193 -0.60 1.91 0.77
CA GLY A 193 0.26 1.50 -0.35
C GLY A 193 -0.54 1.13 -1.59
N ALA A 194 0.16 0.90 -2.69
CA ALA A 194 -0.44 0.68 -4.00
C ALA A 194 -0.68 -0.81 -4.26
N VAL A 195 -1.86 -1.12 -4.80
CA VAL A 195 -2.11 -2.35 -5.57
C VAL A 195 -2.17 -1.93 -7.03
N VAL A 196 -1.15 -2.29 -7.80
CA VAL A 196 -0.98 -1.91 -9.20
C VAL A 196 -1.10 -3.13 -10.10
N VAL A 197 -1.80 -2.97 -11.22
CA VAL A 197 -2.00 -4.02 -12.22
C VAL A 197 -1.45 -3.58 -13.56
N ARG A 198 -0.95 -4.53 -14.34
CA ARG A 198 -0.55 -4.29 -15.72
C ARG A 198 -1.73 -4.52 -16.66
N LEU A 199 -2.09 -3.51 -17.44
CA LEU A 199 -3.03 -3.65 -18.55
C LEU A 199 -2.32 -3.24 -19.83
N GLU A 200 -2.21 -4.17 -20.77
CA GLU A 200 -1.42 -3.99 -21.99
C GLU A 200 0.01 -3.56 -21.64
N GLN A 201 0.42 -2.35 -22.00
CA GLN A 201 1.76 -1.83 -21.75
C GLN A 201 1.86 -0.89 -20.54
N ASN A 202 0.73 -0.56 -19.89
CA ASN A 202 0.68 0.45 -18.84
C ASN A 202 0.37 -0.13 -17.47
N TRP A 203 0.86 0.56 -16.43
CA TRP A 203 0.57 0.26 -15.03
C TRP A 203 -0.59 1.12 -14.53
N TYR A 204 -1.52 0.50 -13.83
CA TYR A 204 -2.70 1.16 -13.30
C TYR A 204 -2.91 0.82 -11.83
N LEU A 205 -3.25 1.83 -11.03
CA LEU A 205 -3.71 1.62 -9.66
C LEU A 205 -5.07 0.91 -9.71
N ALA A 206 -5.16 -0.25 -9.05
CA ALA A 206 -6.39 -1.03 -8.90
C ALA A 206 -7.02 -0.85 -7.51
N GLY A 207 -6.21 -0.55 -6.50
CA GLY A 207 -6.67 -0.34 -5.13
C GLY A 207 -5.57 0.15 -4.20
N THR A 208 -5.93 0.35 -2.94
CA THR A 208 -5.00 0.76 -1.87
C THR A 208 -5.02 -0.25 -0.73
N ILE A 209 -3.85 -0.57 -0.18
CA ILE A 209 -3.71 -1.55 0.90
C ILE A 209 -4.32 -0.95 2.18
N VAL A 210 -5.26 -1.64 2.82
CA VAL A 210 -5.97 -1.10 4.00
C VAL A 210 -5.81 -1.98 5.23
N ALA A 211 -5.60 -3.28 5.05
CA ALA A 211 -5.43 -4.20 6.16
C ALA A 211 -4.65 -5.44 5.74
N ARG A 212 -4.42 -6.31 6.72
CA ARG A 212 -3.99 -7.69 6.52
C ARG A 212 -4.95 -8.61 7.26
N ARG A 213 -5.12 -9.82 6.74
CA ARG A 213 -5.81 -10.89 7.45
C ARG A 213 -4.84 -11.52 8.45
N GLU A 214 -5.32 -11.78 9.66
CA GLU A 214 -4.58 -12.50 10.67
C GLU A 214 -5.09 -13.95 10.76
N PRO A 215 -4.22 -14.94 11.06
CA PRO A 215 -2.78 -14.80 11.35
C PRO A 215 -1.87 -14.79 10.11
N GLU A 216 -2.40 -14.96 8.90
CA GLU A 216 -1.58 -15.26 7.71
C GLU A 216 -0.76 -14.05 7.22
N GLY A 217 -1.20 -12.83 7.49
CA GLY A 217 -0.56 -11.60 7.00
C GLY A 217 -0.95 -11.23 5.57
N THR A 218 -1.86 -11.97 4.93
CA THR A 218 -2.29 -11.75 3.55
C THR A 218 -2.98 -10.41 3.35
N ALA A 219 -2.65 -9.71 2.28
CA ALA A 219 -3.10 -8.36 2.02
C ALA A 219 -4.60 -8.26 1.75
N LEU A 220 -5.19 -7.20 2.29
CA LEU A 220 -6.53 -6.73 1.97
C LEU A 220 -6.43 -5.28 1.51
N ALA A 221 -6.99 -5.00 0.33
CA ALA A 221 -7.00 -3.68 -0.28
C ALA A 221 -8.42 -3.23 -0.61
N ALA A 222 -8.68 -1.93 -0.46
CA ALA A 222 -9.89 -1.30 -0.97
C ALA A 222 -9.74 -1.09 -2.48
N GLN A 223 -10.72 -1.56 -3.26
CA GLN A 223 -10.74 -1.35 -4.69
C GLN A 223 -11.09 0.11 -5.03
N LEU A 224 -10.58 0.62 -6.15
CA LEU A 224 -10.96 1.95 -6.62
C LEU A 224 -12.47 2.06 -6.91
N ASN A 225 -13.15 2.94 -6.16
CA ASN A 225 -14.58 3.24 -6.31
C ASN A 225 -14.80 4.61 -6.97
N ASP A 226 -16.07 4.95 -7.24
CA ASP A 226 -16.45 6.21 -7.89
C ASP A 226 -16.10 7.45 -7.06
N TRP A 227 -16.12 7.32 -5.73
CA TRP A 227 -15.72 8.41 -4.83
C TRP A 227 -14.24 8.80 -5.05
N LEU A 228 -13.33 7.83 -5.08
CA LEU A 228 -11.92 8.07 -5.39
C LEU A 228 -11.74 8.65 -6.79
N ARG A 229 -12.44 8.09 -7.79
CA ARG A 229 -12.37 8.55 -9.19
C ARG A 229 -12.83 10.00 -9.34
N GLY A 230 -13.87 10.40 -8.61
CA GLY A 230 -14.36 11.78 -8.58
C GLY A 230 -13.29 12.76 -8.07
N HIS A 231 -12.62 12.42 -6.97
CA HIS A 231 -11.53 13.24 -6.42
C HIS A 231 -10.33 13.34 -7.38
N VAL A 232 -9.93 12.25 -8.03
CA VAL A 232 -8.84 12.26 -9.02
C VAL A 232 -9.23 13.11 -10.24
N SER A 233 -10.43 12.94 -10.76
CA SER A 233 -10.94 13.75 -11.89
C SER A 233 -10.95 15.23 -11.56
N ALA A 234 -11.39 15.60 -10.35
CA ALA A 234 -11.36 16.99 -9.88
C ALA A 234 -9.93 17.53 -9.77
N ALA A 235 -8.97 16.72 -9.32
CA ALA A 235 -7.56 17.13 -9.24
C ALA A 235 -6.92 17.36 -10.62
N LEU A 236 -7.18 16.47 -11.58
CA LEU A 236 -6.72 16.62 -12.96
C LEU A 236 -7.33 17.85 -13.62
N ASN A 237 -8.60 18.16 -13.35
CA ASN A 237 -9.23 19.40 -13.85
C ASN A 237 -8.58 20.66 -13.27
N ARG A 238 -8.26 20.68 -11.98
CA ARG A 238 -7.52 21.81 -11.36
C ARG A 238 -6.14 21.99 -11.97
N GLU A 239 -5.46 20.90 -12.30
CA GLU A 239 -4.17 20.96 -12.98
C GLU A 239 -4.30 21.55 -14.38
N ALA A 240 -5.24 21.05 -15.20
CA ALA A 240 -5.48 21.56 -16.54
C ALA A 240 -5.78 23.07 -16.54
N GLN A 241 -6.59 23.53 -15.58
CA GLN A 241 -6.87 24.95 -15.38
C GLN A 241 -5.64 25.77 -14.98
N ARG A 242 -4.68 25.18 -14.24
CA ARG A 242 -3.43 25.84 -13.86
C ARG A 242 -2.49 26.00 -15.06
N LEU A 243 -2.40 24.98 -15.91
CA LEU A 243 -1.54 24.98 -17.10
C LEU A 243 -2.06 25.88 -18.23
N ALA A 244 -3.36 26.19 -18.23
CA ALA A 244 -3.99 27.07 -19.22
C ALA A 244 -3.88 28.57 -18.90
N ARG A 245 -3.28 28.94 -17.75
CA ARG A 245 -3.07 30.33 -17.32
C ARG A 245 -1.63 30.74 -17.57
#